data_AF-A0A7C3DUU1-F1
#
_entry.id   AF-A0A7C3DUU1-F1
#
_cell.length_a   1.000
_cell.length_b   1.000
_cell.length_c   1.000
_cell.angle_alpha   90.00
_cell.angle_beta   90.00
_cell.angle_gamma   90.00
#
_symmetry.space_group_name_H-M   'P 1'
#
loop_
_entity.id
_entity.type
_entity.pdbx_description
1 polymer ?
#
loop_
_entity_poly.entity_id
_entity_poly.type
_entity_poly.pdbx_seq_one_letter_code
_entity_poly.pdbx_strand_id
1 'polypeptide(L)'
;FPNFGHWRVRLAHLWTGRAPRTRLFPYQWYDSPNIHFLTVLDFEELARQEGWAVERRICLAGQREVRAYANLFAEVAVFLLRG
;
A
#
# COMPACT_ATOMS: atom_id res chain seq x y z
N PHE A 1 5.38 0.08 3.55
CA PHE A 1 5.31 0.47 2.13
C PHE A 1 4.05 1.31 1.87
N PRO A 2 4.04 2.18 0.83
CA PRO A 2 2.83 2.93 0.45
C PRO A 2 1.78 1.98 -0.15
N ASN A 3 0.53 2.11 0.30
CA ASN A 3 -0.56 1.24 -0.11
C ASN A 3 -1.14 1.67 -1.46
N PHE A 4 -0.90 0.88 -2.52
CA PHE A 4 -1.47 1.15 -3.84
C PHE A 4 -3.00 0.93 -3.88
N GLY A 5 -3.56 0.20 -2.91
CA GLY A 5 -4.99 -0.07 -2.79
C GLY A 5 -5.82 1.14 -2.34
N HIS A 6 -5.18 2.25 -1.92
CA HIS A 6 -5.84 3.41 -1.35
C HIS A 6 -6.87 4.04 -2.31
N TRP A 7 -8.00 4.52 -1.78
CA TRP A 7 -9.12 5.02 -2.58
C TRP A 7 -8.74 6.14 -3.57
N ARG A 8 -7.83 7.05 -3.19
CA ARG A 8 -7.38 8.13 -4.09
C ARG A 8 -6.64 7.61 -5.31
N VAL A 9 -5.87 6.53 -5.16
CA VAL A 9 -5.17 5.86 -6.27
C VAL A 9 -6.19 5.25 -7.22
N ARG A 10 -7.17 4.50 -6.68
CA ARG A 10 -8.25 3.89 -7.48
C ARG A 10 -9.05 4.93 -8.26
N LEU A 11 -9.45 5.99 -7.57
CA LEU A 11 -10.25 7.06 -8.16
C LEU A 11 -9.48 7.87 -9.20
N ALA A 12 -8.23 8.23 -8.92
CA ALA A 12 -7.39 8.92 -9.90
C ALA A 12 -7.21 8.07 -11.16
N HIS A 13 -6.99 6.76 -11.01
CA HIS A 13 -6.88 5.86 -12.15
C HIS A 13 -8.21 5.74 -12.92
N LEU A 14 -9.34 5.58 -12.22
CA LEU A 14 -10.67 5.49 -12.82
C LEU A 14 -11.01 6.73 -13.65
N TRP A 15 -10.71 7.94 -13.15
CA TRP A 15 -11.08 9.18 -13.83
C TRP A 15 -10.07 9.64 -14.88
N THR A 16 -8.79 9.34 -14.74
CA THR A 16 -7.76 9.82 -15.67
C THR A 16 -7.27 8.74 -16.64
N GLY A 17 -7.55 7.47 -16.37
CA GLY A 17 -6.98 6.32 -17.09
C GLY A 17 -5.46 6.19 -16.97
N ARG A 18 -4.82 6.98 -16.11
CA ARG A 18 -3.35 7.10 -16.00
C ARG A 18 -2.87 6.67 -14.63
N ALA A 19 -1.59 6.36 -14.54
CA ALA A 19 -0.95 6.10 -13.26
C ALA A 19 -1.06 7.35 -12.36
N PRO A 20 -1.46 7.19 -11.09
CA PRO A 20 -1.73 8.31 -10.21
C PRO A 20 -0.43 9.02 -9.80
N ARG A 21 -0.39 10.35 -9.94
CA ARG A 21 0.65 11.19 -9.31
C ARG A 21 0.09 11.74 -8.01
N THR A 22 0.58 11.24 -6.88
CA THR A 22 0.13 11.67 -5.55
C THR A 22 1.33 12.00 -4.68
N ARG A 23 1.10 12.57 -3.48
CA ARG A 23 2.20 12.78 -2.51
C ARG A 23 2.93 11.49 -2.14
N LEU A 24 2.22 10.35 -2.19
CA LEU A 24 2.79 9.01 -1.91
C LEU A 24 3.51 8.41 -3.13
N PHE A 25 3.21 8.90 -4.33
CA PHE A 25 3.80 8.47 -5.61
C PHE A 25 4.20 9.71 -6.43
N PRO A 26 5.31 10.38 -6.06
CA PRO A 26 5.69 11.68 -6.65
C PRO A 26 6.35 11.54 -8.02
N TYR A 27 6.96 10.39 -8.30
CA TYR A 27 7.68 10.11 -9.54
C TYR A 27 6.72 9.80 -10.70
N GLN A 28 7.22 9.96 -11.93
CA GLN A 28 6.50 9.43 -13.08
C GLN A 28 6.49 7.91 -13.03
N TRP A 29 5.49 7.30 -13.66
CA TRP A 29 5.31 5.84 -13.63
C TRP A 29 6.52 5.09 -14.19
N TYR A 30 7.29 5.71 -15.08
CA TYR A 30 8.49 5.15 -15.72
C TYR A 30 9.81 5.57 -15.06
N ASP A 31 9.79 6.52 -14.12
CA ASP A 31 11.01 7.10 -13.50
C ASP A 31 11.20 6.64 -12.04
N SER A 32 10.33 5.78 -11.51
CA SER A 32 10.42 5.37 -10.10
C SER A 32 11.55 4.36 -9.88
N PRO A 33 12.52 4.64 -8.98
CA PRO A 33 13.65 3.75 -8.73
C PRO A 33 13.28 2.48 -7.93
N ASN A 34 12.10 2.46 -7.29
CA ASN A 34 11.60 1.31 -6.52
C ASN A 34 10.14 1.03 -6.92
N ILE A 35 9.92 0.19 -7.94
CA ILE A 35 8.57 -0.15 -8.42
C ILE A 35 8.10 -1.41 -7.71
N HIS A 36 7.44 -1.22 -6.57
CA HIS A 36 6.63 -2.26 -5.94
C HIS A 36 5.20 -1.76 -5.81
N PHE A 37 4.35 -2.16 -6.76
CA PHE A 37 2.91 -1.91 -6.69
C PHE A 37 2.29 -2.96 -5.78
N LEU A 38 2.12 -2.60 -4.52
CA LEU A 38 1.63 -3.52 -3.51
C LEU A 38 0.48 -2.90 -2.73
N THR A 39 -0.58 -3.67 -2.57
CA THR A 39 -1.64 -3.37 -1.63
C THR A 39 -1.36 -4.04 -0.28
N VAL A 40 -2.14 -3.68 0.75
CA VAL A 40 -2.02 -4.34 2.07
C VAL A 40 -2.28 -5.84 1.93
N LEU A 41 -3.27 -6.21 1.11
CA LEU A 41 -3.67 -7.60 0.90
C LEU A 41 -2.60 -8.39 0.13
N ASP A 42 -1.97 -7.79 -0.87
CA ASP A 42 -0.93 -8.49 -1.65
C ASP A 42 0.28 -8.83 -0.76
N PHE A 43 0.65 -7.95 0.18
CA PHE A 43 1.72 -8.24 1.13
C PHE A 43 1.35 -9.33 2.13
N GLU A 44 0.12 -9.32 2.64
CA GLU A 44 -0.36 -10.35 3.57
C GLU A 44 -0.35 -11.73 2.90
N GLU A 45 -0.77 -11.79 1.64
CA GLU A 45 -0.71 -13.02 0.84
C GLU A 45 0.74 -13.45 0.55
N LEU A 46 1.63 -12.53 0.19
CA LEU A 46 3.05 -12.82 0.00
C LEU A 46 3.68 -13.37 1.28
N ALA A 47 3.46 -12.72 2.43
CA ALA A 47 3.99 -13.18 3.71
C ALA A 47 3.50 -14.60 4.04
N ARG A 48 2.24 -14.91 3.75
CA ARG A 48 1.68 -16.25 3.92
C ARG A 48 2.34 -17.27 2.99
N GLN A 49 2.60 -16.91 1.73
CA GLN A 49 3.24 -17.79 0.74
C GLN A 49 4.70 -18.10 1.08
N GLU A 50 5.43 -17.11 1.59
CA GLU A 50 6.83 -17.25 2.02
C GLU A 50 6.98 -17.89 3.42
N GLY A 51 5.87 -18.22 4.08
CA GLY A 51 5.86 -18.85 5.40
C GLY A 51 6.21 -17.91 6.56
N TRP A 52 6.15 -16.59 6.36
CA TRP A 52 6.36 -15.61 7.41
C TRP A 52 5.12 -15.43 8.29
N ALA A 53 5.32 -15.40 9.60
CA ALA A 53 4.29 -15.04 10.55
C ALA A 53 4.23 -13.51 10.72
N VAL A 54 3.06 -12.92 10.48
CA VAL A 54 2.82 -11.50 10.76
C VAL A 54 2.54 -11.33 12.25
N GLU A 55 3.53 -10.87 13.02
CA GLU A 55 3.38 -10.63 14.47
C GLU A 55 2.60 -9.36 14.77
N ARG A 56 2.82 -8.33 13.95
CA ARG A 56 2.17 -7.04 14.10
C ARG A 56 2.00 -6.38 12.75
N ARG A 57 0.81 -5.81 12.53
CA ARG A 57 0.56 -4.90 11.42
C ARG A 57 0.10 -3.55 11.95
N ILE A 58 0.62 -2.48 11.37
CA ILE A 58 0.20 -1.11 11.65
C ILE A 58 -0.09 -0.44 10.31
N CYS A 59 -1.31 0.02 10.15
CA CYS A 59 -1.77 0.72 8.96
C CYS A 59 -2.06 2.18 9.32
N LEU A 60 -1.53 3.13 8.56
CA LEU A 60 -1.57 4.54 8.88
C LEU A 60 -2.17 5.36 7.73
N ALA A 61 -2.93 6.38 8.08
CA ALA A 61 -3.32 7.49 7.22
C ALA A 61 -2.87 8.80 7.92
N GLY A 62 -1.77 9.38 7.45
CA GLY A 62 -1.05 10.40 8.21
C GLY A 62 -0.66 9.94 9.62
N GLN A 63 -1.14 10.66 10.64
CA GLN A 63 -0.88 10.37 12.07
C GLN A 63 -1.91 9.41 12.70
N ARG A 64 -2.91 8.96 11.94
CA ARG A 64 -4.00 8.13 12.47
C ARG A 64 -3.83 6.66 12.10
N GLU A 65 -4.03 5.78 13.06
CA GLU A 65 -4.10 4.34 12.82
C GLU A 65 -5.42 3.96 12.15
N VAL A 66 -5.36 3.17 11.09
CA VAL A 66 -6.51 2.65 10.34
C VAL A 66 -6.67 1.17 10.68
N ARG A 67 -7.73 0.84 11.43
CA ARG A 67 -8.01 -0.54 11.87
C ARG A 67 -9.00 -1.29 10.99
N ALA A 68 -9.92 -0.57 10.34
CA ALA A 68 -10.94 -1.13 9.46
C ALA A 68 -10.70 -0.70 8.01
N TYR A 69 -10.96 -1.60 7.06
CA TYR A 69 -10.79 -1.36 5.62
C TYR A 69 -9.42 -0.76 5.26
N ALA A 70 -8.36 -1.25 5.92
CA ALA A 70 -7.00 -0.72 5.77
C ALA A 70 -6.55 -0.69 4.31
N ASN A 71 -6.93 -1.70 3.52
CA ASN A 71 -6.58 -1.73 2.10
C ASN A 71 -7.16 -0.55 1.30
N LEU A 72 -8.28 0.04 1.76
CA LEU A 72 -8.94 1.17 1.11
C LEU A 72 -8.48 2.52 1.68
N PHE A 73 -8.26 2.62 3.00
CA PHE A 73 -8.04 3.90 3.68
C PHE A 73 -6.61 4.14 4.17
N ALA A 74 -5.80 3.10 4.37
CA ALA A 74 -4.41 3.29 4.77
C ALA A 74 -3.60 3.87 3.60
N GLU A 75 -2.73 4.83 3.93
CA GLU A 75 -1.74 5.41 3.03
C GLU A 75 -0.44 4.59 3.07
N VAL A 76 -0.07 4.12 4.26
CA VAL A 76 1.15 3.34 4.51
C VAL A 76 0.82 2.15 5.41
N ALA A 77 1.44 1.01 5.13
CA ALA A 77 1.40 -0.17 5.99
C ALA A 77 2.81 -0.58 6.44
N VAL A 78 2.92 -0.99 7.70
CA VAL A 78 4.15 -1.49 8.33
C VAL A 78 3.84 -2.86 8.93
N PHE A 79 4.69 -3.84 8.63
CA PHE A 79 4.55 -5.21 9.09
C PHE A 79 5.80 -5.62 9.86
N LEU A 80 5.59 -6.24 11.01
CA LEU A 80 6.60 -6.97 11.75
C LEU A 80 6.42 -8.46 11.42
N LEU A 81 7.47 -9.06 10.86
CA LEU A 81 7.47 -10.45 10.41
C LEU A 81 8.41 -11.27 11.29
N ARG A 82 8.03 -12.52 11.54
CA ARG A 82 8.89 -13.56 12.12
C ARG A 82 9.01 -14.71 11.12
N GLY A 83 10.25 -15.10 10.83
CA GLY A 83 10.63 -16.25 10.00
C GLY A 83 11.32 -17.33 10.80
#